data_AF-A0A1I3DQ79-F1
#
_entry.id   AF-A0A1I3DQ79-F1
#
_cell.length_a   1.000
_cell.length_b   1.000
_cell.length_c   1.000
_cell.angle_alpha   90.00
_cell.angle_beta   90.00
_cell.angle_gamma   90.00
#
_symmetry.space_group_name_H-M   'P 1'
#
loop_
_entity.id
_entity.type
_entity.pdbx_description
1 polymer ?
#
loop_
_entity_poly.entity_id
_entity_poly.type
_entity_poly.pdbx_seq_one_letter_code
_entity_poly.pdbx_strand_id
1 'polypeptide(L)'
;MGQMTDKLKKEFWTKEFILFVVVGVVNTLDCSLFAAVLMQYGIEDANIAFNIGYVMSNILAYLLNCWLIFPTRPQLLQYFRFALSYVGNAIIENVSVLVLYNWLGFPPVVSFVLAALISVPVTFLMVKIYAFSKK
;
A
#
# COMPACT_ATOMS: atom_id res chain seq x y z
N MET A 1 -21.06 -14.79 -19.98
CA MET A 1 -20.36 -14.81 -18.67
C MET A 1 -18.83 -14.76 -18.80
N GLY A 2 -18.20 -15.32 -19.85
CA GLY A 2 -16.73 -15.32 -20.01
C GLY A 2 -16.04 -13.98 -20.34
N GLN A 3 -16.70 -13.08 -21.09
CA GLN A 3 -16.06 -11.82 -21.54
C GLN A 3 -15.82 -10.78 -20.43
N MET A 4 -16.59 -10.82 -19.33
CA MET A 4 -16.45 -9.89 -18.21
C MET A 4 -15.32 -10.33 -17.27
N THR A 5 -15.16 -11.63 -17.05
CA THR A 5 -14.05 -12.21 -16.29
C THR A 5 -12.70 -12.03 -16.97
N ASP A 6 -12.62 -12.06 -18.31
CA ASP A 6 -11.36 -11.84 -19.03
C ASP A 6 -10.91 -10.37 -19.03
N LYS A 7 -11.87 -9.42 -19.03
CA LYS A 7 -11.57 -7.99 -18.83
C LYS A 7 -11.07 -7.70 -17.42
N LEU A 8 -11.71 -8.28 -16.39
CA LEU A 8 -11.28 -8.14 -15.01
C LEU A 8 -9.90 -8.77 -14.79
N LYS A 9 -9.63 -9.97 -15.31
CA LYS A 9 -8.29 -10.59 -15.24
C LYS A 9 -7.21 -9.77 -15.94
N LYS A 10 -7.51 -9.10 -17.06
CA LYS A 10 -6.57 -8.17 -17.71
C LYS A 10 -6.30 -6.90 -16.89
N GLU A 11 -7.28 -6.41 -16.13
CA GLU A 11 -7.17 -5.22 -15.26
C GLU A 11 -6.52 -5.50 -13.89
N PHE A 12 -6.61 -6.73 -13.37
CA PHE A 12 -5.94 -7.14 -12.12
C PHE A 12 -4.54 -7.73 -12.37
N TRP A 13 -4.22 -8.10 -13.61
CA TRP A 13 -2.91 -8.61 -14.01
C TRP A 13 -2.20 -7.69 -15.02
N THR A 14 -2.50 -6.40 -14.92
CA THR A 14 -1.77 -5.34 -15.60
C THR A 14 -0.43 -5.11 -14.92
N LYS A 15 0.55 -4.66 -15.71
CA LYS A 15 1.86 -4.22 -15.21
C LYS A 15 1.74 -3.27 -14.01
N GLU A 16 0.71 -2.44 -14.00
CA GLU A 16 0.38 -1.50 -12.91
C GLU A 16 0.16 -2.19 -11.56
N PHE A 17 -0.61 -3.28 -11.51
CA PHE A 17 -0.87 -4.01 -10.26
C PHE A 17 0.39 -4.70 -9.74
N ILE A 18 1.15 -5.34 -10.63
CA ILE A 18 2.42 -5.99 -10.26
C ILE A 18 3.40 -4.96 -9.72
N LEU A 19 3.55 -3.82 -10.41
CA LEU A 19 4.40 -2.73 -9.94
C LEU A 19 3.89 -2.14 -8.62
N PHE A 20 2.57 -2.05 -8.41
CA PHE A 20 1.99 -1.61 -7.14
C PHE A 20 2.38 -2.53 -5.98
N VAL A 21 2.26 -3.85 -6.17
CA VAL A 21 2.70 -4.84 -5.17
C VAL A 21 4.20 -4.71 -4.91
N VAL A 22 5.02 -4.59 -5.97
CA VAL A 22 6.48 -4.42 -5.85
C VAL A 22 6.83 -3.13 -5.09
N VAL A 23 6.20 -2.01 -5.42
CA VAL A 23 6.41 -0.73 -4.70
C VAL A 23 5.96 -0.85 -3.25
N GLY A 24 4.90 -1.59 -2.95
CA GLY A 24 4.48 -1.88 -1.59
C GLY A 24 5.54 -2.65 -0.79
N VAL A 25 6.10 -3.70 -1.39
CA VAL A 25 7.20 -4.48 -0.76
C VAL A 25 8.44 -3.61 -0.56
N VAL A 26 8.84 -2.85 -1.58
CA VAL A 26 9.98 -1.91 -1.50
C VAL A 26 9.76 -0.89 -0.38
N ASN A 27 8.56 -0.31 -0.28
CA ASN A 27 8.21 0.61 0.80
C ASN A 27 8.33 -0.01 2.21
N THR A 28 7.92 -1.27 2.40
CA THR A 28 8.10 -1.92 3.71
C THR A 28 9.58 -2.12 4.06
N LEU A 29 10.40 -2.46 3.07
CA LEU A 29 11.85 -2.61 3.24
C LEU A 29 12.53 -1.25 3.51
N ASP A 30 12.19 -0.24 2.72
CA ASP A 30 12.73 1.11 2.83
C ASP A 30 12.39 1.76 4.17
N CYS A 31 11.18 1.58 4.68
CA CYS A 31 10.79 2.03 6.01
C CYS A 31 11.73 1.49 7.09
N SER A 32 12.04 0.19 7.04
CA SER A 32 12.91 -0.49 7.99
C SER A 32 14.37 -0.05 7.83
N LEU A 33 14.83 0.11 6.59
CA LEU A 33 16.17 0.60 6.26
C LEU A 33 16.38 2.04 6.73
N PHE A 34 15.45 2.95 6.43
CA PHE A 34 15.53 4.34 6.87
C PHE A 34 15.53 4.46 8.39
N ALA A 35 14.66 3.70 9.08
CA ALA A 35 14.66 3.66 10.54
C ALA A 35 16.02 3.18 11.09
N ALA A 36 16.58 2.10 10.56
CA ALA A 36 17.87 1.57 10.98
C ALA A 36 19.02 2.58 10.76
N VAL A 37 19.05 3.23 9.60
CA VAL A 37 20.04 4.28 9.29
C VAL A 37 19.88 5.45 10.26
N LEU A 38 18.67 5.95 10.50
CA LEU A 38 18.42 7.05 11.45
C LEU A 38 18.87 6.72 12.87
N MET A 39 18.64 5.48 13.31
CA MET A 39 19.14 5.01 14.61
C MET A 39 20.66 4.99 14.65
N GLN A 40 21.31 4.57 13.58
CA GLN A 40 22.77 4.57 13.48
C GLN A 40 23.39 5.99 13.49
N TYR A 41 22.65 6.99 13.01
CA TYR A 41 23.09 8.39 12.93
C TYR A 41 22.66 9.26 14.13
N GLY A 42 22.15 8.67 15.21
CA GLY A 42 21.96 9.36 16.49
C GLY A 42 20.52 9.58 16.93
N ILE A 43 19.52 8.97 16.27
CA ILE A 43 18.16 8.90 16.81
C ILE A 43 18.04 7.66 17.70
N GLU A 44 18.28 7.81 19.00
CA GLU A 44 18.23 6.69 19.96
C GLU A 44 16.80 6.15 20.19
N ASP A 45 15.79 7.00 20.01
CA ASP A 45 14.39 6.60 20.15
C ASP A 45 13.91 5.86 18.90
N ALA A 46 13.69 4.56 19.06
CA ALA A 46 13.22 3.67 17.99
C ALA A 46 11.85 4.09 17.41
N ASN A 47 10.93 4.64 18.21
CA ASN A 47 9.63 5.09 17.72
C ASN A 47 9.77 6.34 16.86
N ILE A 48 10.65 7.26 17.24
CA ILE A 48 10.93 8.46 16.44
C ILE A 48 11.59 8.07 15.13
N ALA A 49 12.62 7.20 15.18
CA ALA A 49 13.29 6.71 13.98
C ALA A 49 12.33 5.97 13.04
N PHE A 50 11.45 5.13 13.59
CA PHE A 50 10.43 4.42 12.82
C PHE A 50 9.43 5.37 12.16
N ASN A 51 8.90 6.37 12.89
CA ASN A 51 7.96 7.33 12.32
C ASN A 51 8.59 8.16 11.19
N ILE A 52 9.84 8.61 11.35
CA ILE A 52 10.55 9.35 10.31
C ILE A 52 10.81 8.44 9.10
N GLY A 53 11.28 7.21 9.33
CA GLY A 53 11.48 6.22 8.28
C GLY A 53 10.19 5.90 7.52
N TYR A 54 9.07 5.79 8.23
CA TYR A 54 7.75 5.56 7.67
C TYR A 54 7.29 6.70 6.76
N VAL A 55 7.49 7.95 7.18
CA VAL A 55 7.15 9.13 6.36
C VAL A 55 8.03 9.19 5.11
N MET A 56 9.35 9.02 5.26
CA MET A 56 10.29 9.02 4.12
C MET A 56 9.96 7.93 3.11
N SER A 57 9.69 6.73 3.61
CA SER A 57 9.31 5.60 2.77
C SER A 57 8.00 5.85 2.02
N ASN A 58 6.97 6.38 2.70
CA ASN A 58 5.70 6.70 2.05
C ASN A 58 5.86 7.76 0.94
N ILE A 59 6.71 8.77 1.15
CA ILE A 59 7.02 9.76 0.11
C ILE A 59 7.69 9.07 -1.09
N LEU A 60 8.66 8.19 -0.85
CA LEU A 60 9.33 7.44 -1.91
C LEU A 60 8.37 6.51 -2.66
N ALA A 61 7.49 5.80 -1.94
CA ALA A 61 6.46 4.96 -2.52
C ALA A 61 5.51 5.77 -3.40
N TYR A 62 5.11 6.97 -2.97
CA TYR A 62 4.30 7.88 -3.77
C TYR A 62 5.03 8.32 -5.06
N LEU A 63 6.31 8.70 -4.97
CA LEU A 63 7.12 9.07 -6.13
C LEU A 63 7.26 7.90 -7.12
N LEU A 64 7.53 6.69 -6.62
CA LEU A 64 7.57 5.47 -7.44
C LEU A 64 6.22 5.19 -8.10
N ASN A 65 5.10 5.41 -7.40
CA ASN A 65 3.77 5.32 -7.99
C ASN A 65 3.59 6.33 -9.13
N CYS A 66 3.99 7.59 -8.94
CA CYS A 66 3.90 8.63 -9.98
C CYS A 66 4.83 8.38 -11.18
N TRP A 67 5.98 7.72 -11.00
CA TRP A 67 6.97 7.54 -12.06
C TRP A 67 6.84 6.20 -12.79
N LEU A 68 6.61 5.11 -12.04
CA LEU A 68 6.62 3.75 -12.59
C LEU A 68 5.22 3.23 -12.92
N ILE A 69 4.23 3.52 -12.07
CA ILE A 69 2.90 2.91 -12.16
C ILE A 69 1.96 3.81 -12.96
N PHE A 70 1.83 5.07 -12.55
CA PHE A 70 0.93 6.05 -13.14
C PHE A 70 1.74 7.30 -13.54
N PRO A 71 2.46 7.26 -14.69
CA PRO A 71 3.35 8.32 -15.14
C PRO A 71 2.62 9.68 -15.19
N THR A 72 2.79 10.46 -14.13
CA THR A 72 2.10 11.73 -13.88
C THR A 72 3.03 12.67 -13.13
N ARG A 73 2.79 13.98 -13.22
CA ARG A 73 3.59 14.96 -12.47
C ARG A 73 3.20 14.87 -10.99
N PRO A 74 4.16 14.69 -10.06
CA PRO A 74 3.85 14.58 -8.64
C PRO A 74 3.23 15.89 -8.13
N GLN A 75 2.02 15.80 -7.59
CA GLN A 75 1.33 16.93 -6.97
C GLN A 75 0.99 16.65 -5.51
N LEU A 76 1.08 17.65 -4.64
CA LEU A 76 0.71 17.51 -3.21
C LEU A 76 -0.73 16.99 -3.03
N LEU A 77 -1.66 17.42 -3.88
CA LEU A 77 -3.05 16.96 -3.83
C LEU A 77 -3.18 15.45 -4.13
N GLN A 78 -2.36 14.92 -5.05
CA GLN A 78 -2.32 13.49 -5.36
C GLN A 78 -1.69 12.71 -4.21
N TYR A 79 -0.67 13.26 -3.54
CA TYR A 79 -0.11 12.65 -2.32
C TYR A 79 -1.17 12.51 -1.22
N PHE A 80 -1.98 13.55 -0.97
CA PHE A 80 -3.08 13.44 0.00
C PHE A 80 -4.12 12.39 -0.40
N ARG A 81 -4.45 12.26 -1.69
CA ARG A 81 -5.36 11.20 -2.18
C ARG A 81 -4.74 9.80 -2.05
N PHE A 82 -3.43 9.69 -2.27
CA PHE A 82 -2.69 8.46 -2.07
C PHE A 82 -2.68 8.07 -0.58
N ALA A 83 -2.34 9.00 0.31
CA ALA A 83 -2.40 8.79 1.76
C ALA A 83 -3.81 8.41 2.23
N LEU A 84 -4.85 9.08 1.71
CA LEU A 84 -6.25 8.74 2.01
C LEU A 84 -6.62 7.32 1.55
N SER A 85 -6.06 6.87 0.43
CA SER A 85 -6.24 5.49 -0.06
C SER A 85 -5.62 4.46 0.90
N TYR A 86 -4.48 4.77 1.52
CA TYR A 86 -3.86 3.95 2.57
C TYR A 86 -4.66 3.94 3.87
N VAL A 87 -5.34 5.04 4.22
CA VAL A 87 -6.30 5.05 5.35
C VAL A 87 -7.47 4.10 5.06
N GLY A 88 -8.01 4.15 3.84
CA GLY A 88 -9.03 3.19 3.39
C GLY A 88 -8.53 1.74 3.46
N ASN A 89 -7.29 1.49 3.05
CA ASN A 89 -6.63 0.18 3.18
C ASN A 89 -6.64 -0.30 4.63
N ALA A 90 -6.19 0.53 5.56
CA ALA A 90 -6.11 0.18 6.97
C ALA A 90 -7.47 -0.19 7.56
N ILE A 91 -8.55 0.49 7.14
CA ILE A 91 -9.92 0.16 7.57
C ILE A 91 -10.32 -1.22 7.04
N ILE A 92 -10.14 -1.49 5.75
CA ILE A 92 -10.49 -2.78 5.13
C ILE A 92 -9.70 -3.92 5.76
N GLU A 93 -8.41 -3.70 6.02
CA GLU A 93 -7.52 -4.67 6.65
C GLU A 93 -7.97 -4.96 8.08
N ASN A 94 -8.26 -3.94 8.89
CA ASN A 94 -8.79 -4.12 10.25
C ASN A 94 -10.14 -4.85 10.27
N VAL A 95 -11.06 -4.49 9.38
CA VAL A 95 -12.36 -5.19 9.27
C VAL A 95 -12.15 -6.66 8.88
N SER A 96 -11.24 -6.93 7.94
CA SER A 96 -10.92 -8.29 7.51
C SER A 96 -10.32 -9.11 8.65
N VAL A 97 -9.36 -8.54 9.40
CA VAL A 97 -8.80 -9.17 10.61
C VAL A 97 -9.87 -9.39 11.66
N LEU A 98 -10.77 -8.43 11.89
CA LEU A 98 -11.85 -8.57 12.85
C LEU A 98 -12.72 -9.80 12.54
N VAL A 99 -13.11 -9.97 11.28
CA VAL A 99 -13.91 -11.12 10.84
C VAL A 99 -13.10 -12.42 10.88
N LEU A 100 -11.90 -12.46 10.31
CA LEU A 100 -11.10 -13.69 10.18
C LEU A 100 -10.58 -14.19 11.52
N TYR A 101 -10.04 -13.29 12.35
CA TYR A 101 -9.45 -13.64 13.63
C TYR A 101 -10.51 -13.75 14.73
N ASN A 102 -11.33 -12.72 14.92
CA ASN A 102 -12.24 -12.69 16.09
C ASN A 102 -13.51 -13.49 15.88
N TRP A 103 -14.08 -13.53 14.66
CA TRP A 103 -15.34 -14.25 14.42
C TRP A 103 -15.12 -15.67 13.91
N LEU A 104 -14.14 -15.88 13.03
CA LEU A 104 -13.86 -17.20 12.44
C LEU A 104 -12.78 -17.98 13.18
N GLY A 105 -12.04 -17.34 14.11
CA GLY A 105 -11.05 -18.01 14.96
C GLY A 105 -9.81 -18.50 14.22
N PHE A 106 -9.50 -17.95 13.04
CA PHE A 106 -8.29 -18.33 12.31
C PHE A 106 -7.01 -17.94 13.08
N PRO A 107 -5.90 -18.67 12.89
CA PRO A 107 -4.62 -18.28 13.46
C PRO A 107 -4.22 -16.86 13.06
N PRO A 108 -3.55 -16.07 13.94
CA PRO A 108 -3.24 -14.66 13.68
C PRO A 108 -2.52 -14.44 12.34
N VAL A 109 -1.49 -15.24 12.07
CA VAL A 109 -0.69 -15.15 10.83
C VAL A 109 -1.56 -15.37 9.59
N VAL A 110 -2.45 -16.36 9.62
CA VAL A 110 -3.34 -16.66 8.50
C VAL A 110 -4.34 -15.52 8.27
N SER A 111 -4.90 -14.98 9.35
CA SER A 111 -5.81 -13.84 9.30
C SER A 111 -5.14 -12.60 8.70
N PHE A 112 -3.91 -12.27 9.10
CA PHE A 112 -3.18 -11.12 8.56
C PHE A 112 -2.84 -11.30 7.07
N VAL A 113 -2.40 -12.49 6.66
CA VAL A 113 -2.09 -12.76 5.25
C VAL A 113 -3.34 -12.68 4.38
N LEU A 114 -4.46 -13.26 4.82
CA LEU A 114 -5.73 -13.20 4.10
C LEU A 114 -6.28 -11.76 4.05
N ALA A 115 -6.18 -11.01 5.14
CA ALA A 115 -6.57 -9.60 5.16
C ALA A 115 -5.75 -8.78 4.16
N ALA A 116 -4.42 -8.96 4.12
CA ALA A 116 -3.55 -8.31 3.15
C ALA A 116 -3.88 -8.69 1.71
N LEU A 117 -4.18 -9.96 1.43
CA LEU A 117 -4.58 -10.44 0.10
C LEU A 117 -5.88 -9.78 -0.40
N ILE A 118 -6.78 -9.40 0.50
CA ILE A 118 -8.02 -8.70 0.16
C ILE A 118 -7.79 -7.18 0.09
N SER A 119 -7.03 -6.62 1.04
CA SER A 119 -6.84 -5.18 1.16
C SER A 119 -5.99 -4.60 0.03
N VAL A 120 -4.93 -5.29 -0.39
CA VAL A 120 -4.02 -4.87 -1.48
C VAL A 120 -4.74 -4.62 -2.81
N PRO A 121 -5.55 -5.54 -3.38
CA PRO A 121 -6.26 -5.28 -4.62
C PRO A 121 -7.32 -4.18 -4.51
N VAL A 122 -7.99 -4.05 -3.36
CA VAL A 122 -8.94 -2.96 -3.14
C VAL A 122 -8.22 -1.61 -3.09
N THR A 123 -7.07 -1.56 -2.44
CA THR A 123 -6.23 -0.35 -2.37
C THR A 123 -5.66 0.03 -3.71
N PHE A 124 -5.26 -0.94 -4.52
CA PHE A 124 -4.86 -0.68 -5.91
C PHE A 124 -5.99 -0.01 -6.71
N LEU A 125 -7.22 -0.52 -6.60
CA LEU A 125 -8.38 0.09 -7.25
C LEU A 125 -8.66 1.50 -6.73
N MET A 126 -8.59 1.73 -5.41
CA MET A 126 -8.72 3.04 -4.81
C MET A 126 -7.66 4.01 -5.35
N VAL A 127 -6.39 3.62 -5.36
CA VAL A 127 -5.30 4.47 -5.87
C VAL A 127 -5.50 4.77 -7.36
N LYS A 128 -5.84 3.75 -8.17
CA LYS A 128 -6.09 3.92 -9.60
C LYS A 128 -7.26 4.86 -9.90
N ILE A 129 -8.37 4.73 -9.18
CA ILE A 129 -9.61 5.49 -9.43
C ILE A 129 -9.62 6.85 -8.73
N TYR A 130 -9.10 6.96 -7.51
CA TYR A 130 -9.20 8.18 -6.71
C TYR A 130 -7.94 9.06 -6.81
N ALA A 131 -6.75 8.46 -6.76
CA ALA A 131 -5.50 9.22 -6.79
C ALA A 131 -5.08 9.58 -8.22
N PHE A 132 -5.27 8.67 -9.18
CA PHE A 132 -4.75 8.82 -10.54
C PHE A 132 -5.79 8.83 -11.67
N SER A 133 -7.09 8.87 -11.36
CA SER A 133 -8.10 8.99 -12.41
C SER A 133 -7.93 10.29 -13.19
N LYS A 134 -7.68 10.13 -14.50
CA LYS A 134 -7.66 11.22 -15.47
C LYS A 134 -9.06 11.83 -15.53
N LYS A 135 -9.15 13.10 -15.15
CA LYS A 135 -10.23 13.95 -15.64
C LYS A 135 -9.97 14.28 -17.11
#